data_AF-F2AUR5-F1
#
_entry.id   AF-F2AUR5-F1
#
_cell.length_a   1.000
_cell.length_b   1.000
_cell.length_c   1.000
_cell.angle_alpha   90.00
_cell.angle_beta   90.00
_cell.angle_gamma   90.00
#
_symmetry.space_group_name_H-M   'P 1'
#
loop_
_entity.id
_entity.type
_entity.pdbx_description
1 polymer ?
#
loop_
_entity_poly.entity_id
_entity_poly.type
_entity_poly.pdbx_seq_one_letter_code
_entity_poly.pdbx_strand_id
1 'polypeptide(L)'
;MDPQQRKTLINVYRDGLLRDTIPFWCKHGIDHKHGGFFTSLNHDGTIIDTDKGVWQQGRATWLFGELYNNVERREEWLQHAIRGAEFLKQHCYDPVDGRMWFQVTQDGRPIRKRRYAYSECFAAIAYGELALATGENHYRERAIQAFNGFVNHNLNSEEATSKFTVTRPTRGMGFPMMTIATAQELRQSIGLPDADRWIDRSVATIREFHLKADIQCVMETVGVDGQILDHFDGRTLNPGHAIEGAWFIMWEGHLRGDTSLIETGCQMLRWMWQRGWDQQHGGILYFVDVYGLPVQEYWHDMKFWWPQNESILATLLAHLLTGEDEYAKWHQQIHDWTYTHFPDHEHGEWFGYLHRDGSLSSELKGTLWKGPFHLPRMQYMAWRWLEKDLV
;
A
#
# COMPACT_ATOMS: atom_id res chain seq x y z
N MET A 1 24.89 -3.88 6.61
CA MET A 1 25.02 -2.63 5.83
C MET A 1 26.14 -1.78 6.42
N ASP A 2 27.10 -1.29 5.62
CA ASP A 2 28.15 -0.42 6.17
C ASP A 2 27.62 1.01 6.48
N PRO A 3 28.28 1.77 7.38
CA PRO A 3 27.79 3.10 7.78
C PRO A 3 27.68 4.11 6.63
N GLN A 4 28.55 4.02 5.62
CA GLN A 4 28.56 4.95 4.48
C GLN A 4 27.41 4.64 3.52
N GLN A 5 27.15 3.36 3.25
CA GLN A 5 26.00 2.90 2.49
C GLN A 5 24.69 3.30 3.20
N ARG A 6 24.58 3.08 4.52
CA ARG A 6 23.43 3.52 5.32
C ARG A 6 23.18 5.02 5.19
N LYS A 7 24.23 5.84 5.35
CA LYS A 7 24.13 7.30 5.22
C LYS A 7 23.68 7.73 3.82
N THR A 8 24.15 7.03 2.79
CA THR A 8 23.76 7.28 1.40
C THR A 8 22.27 7.01 1.20
N LEU A 9 21.79 5.84 1.64
CA LEU A 9 20.37 5.47 1.56
C LEU A 9 19.47 6.44 2.34
N ILE A 10 19.88 6.85 3.55
CA ILE A 10 19.16 7.86 4.34
C ILE A 10 18.97 9.14 3.52
N ASN A 11 20.03 9.64 2.89
CA ASN A 11 19.94 10.85 2.07
C ASN A 11 19.05 10.64 0.84
N VAL A 12 19.17 9.51 0.14
CA VAL A 12 18.34 9.20 -1.04
C VAL A 12 16.86 9.21 -0.68
N TYR A 13 16.47 8.48 0.38
CA TYR A 13 15.07 8.37 0.77
C TYR A 13 14.52 9.68 1.36
N ARG A 14 15.25 10.31 2.29
CA ARG A 14 14.82 11.58 2.92
C ARG A 14 14.72 12.70 1.89
N ASP A 15 15.77 12.90 1.10
CA ASP A 15 15.83 14.03 0.18
C ASP A 15 14.90 13.79 -1.01
N GLY A 16 14.75 12.54 -1.48
CA GLY A 16 13.72 12.17 -2.46
C GLY A 16 12.29 12.44 -1.97
N LEU A 17 12.01 12.18 -0.70
CA LEU A 17 10.71 12.54 -0.12
C LEU A 17 10.51 14.06 -0.05
N LEU A 18 11.43 14.76 0.62
CA LEU A 18 11.21 16.14 1.05
C LEU A 18 11.54 17.19 -0.01
N ARG A 19 12.38 16.86 -0.99
CA ARG A 19 12.83 17.80 -2.03
C ARG A 19 12.31 17.47 -3.42
N ASP A 20 11.64 16.33 -3.59
CA ASP A 20 11.12 15.89 -4.87
C ASP A 20 9.64 15.47 -4.79
N THR A 21 9.36 14.33 -4.15
CA THR A 21 8.04 13.69 -4.18
C THR A 21 6.95 14.55 -3.52
N ILE A 22 7.16 15.04 -2.30
CA ILE A 22 6.17 15.90 -1.62
C ILE A 22 5.99 17.24 -2.33
N PRO A 23 7.05 17.98 -2.71
CA PRO A 23 6.91 19.19 -3.52
C PRO A 23 6.10 19.00 -4.81
N PHE A 24 6.29 17.88 -5.54
CA PHE A 24 5.51 17.58 -6.73
C PHE A 24 4.00 17.51 -6.41
N TRP A 25 3.62 16.72 -5.40
CA TRP A 25 2.22 16.55 -5.02
C TRP A 25 1.59 17.80 -4.41
N CYS A 26 2.34 18.60 -3.64
CA CYS A 26 1.85 19.89 -3.14
C CYS A 26 1.60 20.89 -4.28
N LYS A 27 2.46 20.89 -5.30
CA LYS A 27 2.35 21.83 -6.42
C LYS A 27 1.23 21.46 -7.40
N HIS A 28 1.05 20.17 -7.69
CA HIS A 28 0.20 19.71 -8.78
C HIS A 28 -1.07 18.98 -8.32
N GLY A 29 -1.05 18.40 -7.11
CA GLY A 29 -2.09 17.50 -6.63
C GLY A 29 -3.20 18.15 -5.80
N ILE A 30 -3.10 19.42 -5.43
CA ILE A 30 -4.07 20.04 -4.50
C ILE A 30 -5.25 20.67 -5.26
N ASP A 31 -6.48 20.24 -4.97
CA ASP A 31 -7.67 20.91 -5.50
C ASP A 31 -8.11 22.04 -4.55
N HIS A 32 -7.68 23.26 -4.88
CA HIS A 32 -8.03 24.46 -4.13
C HIS A 32 -9.51 24.86 -4.27
N LYS A 33 -10.19 24.44 -5.35
CA LYS A 33 -11.54 24.86 -5.71
C LYS A 33 -12.62 23.99 -5.06
N HIS A 34 -12.50 22.68 -5.13
CA HIS A 34 -13.50 21.74 -4.61
C HIS A 34 -13.02 20.91 -3.41
N GLY A 35 -11.78 21.09 -2.96
CA GLY A 35 -11.18 20.27 -1.91
C GLY A 35 -10.76 18.88 -2.42
N GLY A 36 -10.07 18.13 -1.57
CA GLY A 36 -9.40 16.89 -1.98
C GLY A 36 -8.20 17.13 -2.91
N PHE A 37 -7.88 16.09 -3.67
CA PHE A 37 -6.65 15.99 -4.45
C PHE A 37 -6.89 15.51 -5.88
N PHE A 38 -6.17 16.09 -6.84
CA PHE A 38 -5.99 15.53 -8.17
C PHE A 38 -4.91 14.46 -8.14
N THR A 39 -5.18 13.32 -8.77
CA THR A 39 -4.17 12.27 -8.94
C THR A 39 -3.88 11.93 -10.39
N SER A 40 -4.79 12.17 -11.32
CA SER A 40 -4.57 11.93 -12.74
C SER A 40 -3.71 13.05 -13.32
N LEU A 41 -2.40 12.88 -13.26
CA LEU A 41 -1.39 13.87 -13.64
C LEU A 41 -0.49 13.33 -14.77
N ASN A 42 -0.23 14.18 -15.76
CA ASN A 42 0.74 13.92 -16.83
C ASN A 42 2.20 14.00 -16.32
N HIS A 43 3.16 13.71 -17.19
CA HIS A 43 4.61 13.79 -16.94
C HIS A 43 5.04 15.07 -16.21
N ASP A 44 4.56 16.23 -16.70
CA ASP A 44 4.88 17.57 -16.21
C ASP A 44 4.01 18.03 -15.03
N GLY A 45 3.14 17.15 -14.52
CA GLY A 45 2.18 17.47 -13.47
C GLY A 45 0.91 18.20 -13.97
N THR A 46 0.69 18.31 -15.29
CA THR A 46 -0.57 18.81 -15.84
C THR A 46 -1.71 17.86 -15.47
N ILE A 47 -2.84 18.42 -15.00
CA ILE A 47 -4.05 17.65 -14.69
C ILE A 47 -4.69 17.17 -15.99
N ILE A 48 -4.85 15.86 -16.14
CA ILE A 48 -5.45 15.24 -17.35
C ILE A 48 -6.88 14.76 -17.12
N ASP A 49 -7.24 14.48 -15.88
CA ASP A 49 -8.59 14.06 -15.47
C ASP A 49 -8.85 14.59 -14.05
N THR A 50 -10.08 15.04 -13.81
CA THR A 50 -10.49 15.68 -12.56
C THR A 50 -11.30 14.78 -11.64
N ASP A 51 -11.64 13.57 -12.07
CA ASP A 51 -12.28 12.57 -11.22
C ASP A 51 -11.35 12.17 -10.07
N LYS A 52 -11.97 11.92 -8.91
CA LYS A 52 -11.26 11.64 -7.65
C LYS A 52 -11.49 10.20 -7.24
N GLY A 53 -10.41 9.42 -7.26
CA GLY A 53 -10.36 8.10 -6.64
C GLY A 53 -10.35 8.24 -5.12
N VAL A 54 -11.38 7.74 -4.44
CA VAL A 54 -11.58 7.91 -2.98
C VAL A 54 -10.44 7.28 -2.18
N TRP A 55 -9.84 6.20 -2.69
CA TRP A 55 -8.63 5.61 -2.10
C TRP A 55 -7.51 6.62 -1.98
N GLN A 56 -7.26 7.38 -3.06
CA GLN A 56 -6.17 8.35 -3.07
C GLN A 56 -6.48 9.55 -2.21
N GLN A 57 -7.76 9.92 -2.05
CA GLN A 57 -8.15 10.97 -1.12
C GLN A 57 -7.77 10.59 0.32
N GLY A 58 -8.09 9.35 0.74
CA GLY A 58 -7.67 8.82 2.04
C GLY A 58 -6.15 8.74 2.18
N ARG A 59 -5.48 8.14 1.19
CA ARG A 59 -4.03 7.96 1.21
C ARG A 59 -3.24 9.27 1.26
N ALA A 60 -3.61 10.26 0.46
CA ALA A 60 -2.98 11.58 0.48
C ALA A 60 -3.22 12.30 1.82
N THR A 61 -4.45 12.21 2.35
CA THR A 61 -4.79 12.77 3.67
C THR A 61 -3.93 12.16 4.76
N TRP A 62 -3.83 10.83 4.79
CA TRP A 62 -2.96 10.09 5.70
C TRP A 62 -1.51 10.54 5.54
N LEU A 63 -0.99 10.62 4.32
CA LEU A 63 0.40 11.02 4.09
C LEU A 63 0.71 12.40 4.70
N PHE A 64 -0.12 13.40 4.43
CA PHE A 64 0.11 14.74 4.96
C PHE A 64 -0.01 14.78 6.50
N GLY A 65 -0.94 14.01 7.07
CA GLY A 65 -1.06 13.86 8.53
C GLY A 65 0.17 13.17 9.14
N GLU A 66 0.62 12.07 8.55
CA GLU A 66 1.79 11.30 8.99
C GLU A 66 3.07 12.16 8.95
N LEU A 67 3.27 12.93 7.88
CA LEU A 67 4.40 13.86 7.78
C LEU A 67 4.32 14.98 8.84
N TYR A 68 3.12 15.52 9.09
CA TYR A 68 2.94 16.53 10.13
C TYR A 68 3.25 15.98 11.53
N ASN A 69 2.79 14.76 11.82
CA ASN A 69 2.96 14.11 13.12
C ASN A 69 4.39 13.65 13.38
N ASN A 70 5.06 13.11 12.35
CA ASN A 70 6.27 12.31 12.53
C ASN A 70 7.53 12.84 11.82
N VAL A 71 7.40 13.88 10.98
CA VAL A 71 8.54 14.53 10.29
C VAL A 71 8.70 15.98 10.76
N GLU A 72 7.73 16.84 10.49
CA GLU A 72 7.78 18.26 10.84
C GLU A 72 6.37 18.84 10.92
N ARG A 73 6.07 19.62 11.96
CA ARG A 73 4.77 20.28 12.14
C ARG A 73 4.60 21.49 11.21
N ARG A 74 4.58 21.26 9.90
CA ARG A 74 4.30 22.28 8.89
C ARG A 74 2.81 22.51 8.75
N GLU A 75 2.39 23.75 8.97
CA GLU A 75 0.98 24.15 8.84
C GLU A 75 0.40 23.79 7.46
N GLU A 76 1.19 23.93 6.39
CA GLU A 76 0.79 23.56 5.03
C GLU A 76 0.34 22.09 4.93
N TRP A 77 1.08 21.16 5.53
CA TRP A 77 0.73 19.73 5.51
C TRP A 77 -0.54 19.46 6.31
N LEU A 78 -0.70 20.08 7.48
CA LEU A 78 -1.93 19.97 8.27
C LEU A 78 -3.14 20.46 7.47
N GLN A 79 -3.03 21.61 6.79
CA GLN A 79 -4.10 22.17 5.97
C GLN A 79 -4.46 21.26 4.78
N HIS A 80 -3.48 20.60 4.16
CA HIS A 80 -3.74 19.59 3.13
C HIS A 80 -4.46 18.36 3.68
N ALA A 81 -4.06 17.85 4.85
CA ALA A 81 -4.74 16.74 5.50
C ALA A 81 -6.20 17.10 5.83
N ILE A 82 -6.44 18.26 6.46
CA ILE A 82 -7.80 18.73 6.77
C ILE A 82 -8.66 18.85 5.50
N ARG A 83 -8.10 19.41 4.42
CA ARG A 83 -8.78 19.51 3.11
C ARG A 83 -9.24 18.16 2.58
N GLY A 84 -8.38 17.15 2.68
CA GLY A 84 -8.71 15.80 2.23
C GLY A 84 -9.79 15.14 3.09
N ALA A 85 -9.70 15.27 4.41
CA ALA A 85 -10.69 14.73 5.34
C ALA A 85 -12.07 15.38 5.23
N GLU A 86 -12.12 16.69 4.99
CA GLU A 86 -13.37 17.39 4.70
C GLU A 86 -13.99 16.91 3.40
N PHE A 87 -13.20 16.73 2.34
CA PHE A 87 -13.70 16.18 1.07
C PHE A 87 -14.25 14.76 1.24
N LEU A 88 -13.52 13.89 1.96
CA LEU A 88 -13.99 12.54 2.30
C LEU A 88 -15.33 12.59 3.04
N LYS A 89 -15.43 13.43 4.06
CA LYS A 89 -16.62 13.57 4.91
C LYS A 89 -17.84 14.03 4.09
N GLN A 90 -17.65 15.00 3.22
CA GLN A 90 -18.74 15.68 2.53
C GLN A 90 -19.24 14.90 1.30
N HIS A 91 -18.37 14.18 0.61
CA HIS A 91 -18.66 13.67 -0.73
C HIS A 91 -18.49 12.16 -0.93
N CYS A 92 -17.73 11.48 -0.07
CA CYS A 92 -17.28 10.13 -0.37
C CYS A 92 -18.12 9.02 0.25
N TYR A 93 -19.12 9.35 1.07
CA TYR A 93 -20.06 8.40 1.66
C TYR A 93 -21.35 8.34 0.85
N ASP A 94 -21.85 7.13 0.59
CA ASP A 94 -23.20 6.93 0.08
C ASP A 94 -24.20 7.06 1.23
N PRO A 95 -25.13 8.03 1.19
CA PRO A 95 -26.14 8.18 2.24
C PRO A 95 -27.15 7.02 2.31
N VAL A 96 -27.24 6.17 1.29
CA VAL A 96 -28.18 5.03 1.24
C VAL A 96 -27.76 3.90 2.16
N ASP A 97 -26.49 3.51 2.13
CA ASP A 97 -25.96 2.35 2.87
C ASP A 97 -24.78 2.66 3.80
N GLY A 98 -24.31 3.91 3.82
CA GLY A 98 -23.17 4.36 4.62
C GLY A 98 -21.82 3.85 4.14
N ARG A 99 -21.77 3.10 3.02
CA ARG A 99 -20.53 2.65 2.36
C ARG A 99 -19.89 3.83 1.64
N MET A 100 -18.61 3.73 1.34
CA MET A 100 -17.92 4.75 0.58
C MET A 100 -17.92 4.46 -0.92
N TRP A 101 -18.00 5.52 -1.71
CA TRP A 101 -17.73 5.46 -3.14
C TRP A 101 -16.27 5.09 -3.39
N PHE A 102 -15.98 4.56 -4.57
CA PHE A 102 -14.62 4.36 -5.07
C PHE A 102 -14.15 5.54 -5.91
N GLN A 103 -15.07 6.16 -6.65
CA GLN A 103 -14.79 7.27 -7.54
C GLN A 103 -15.94 8.26 -7.51
N VAL A 104 -15.58 9.54 -7.45
CA VAL A 104 -16.48 10.69 -7.53
C VAL A 104 -15.93 11.68 -8.55
N THR A 105 -16.80 12.51 -9.11
CA THR A 105 -16.39 13.68 -9.93
C THR A 105 -15.57 14.67 -9.10
N GLN A 106 -14.94 15.65 -9.75
CA GLN A 106 -14.21 16.72 -9.07
C GLN A 106 -15.04 17.39 -7.96
N ASP A 107 -16.31 17.68 -8.23
CA ASP A 107 -17.24 18.33 -7.30
C ASP A 107 -17.93 17.36 -6.32
N GLY A 108 -17.54 16.09 -6.33
CA GLY A 108 -17.96 15.11 -5.33
C GLY A 108 -19.24 14.34 -5.66
N ARG A 109 -19.79 14.47 -6.88
CA ARG A 109 -20.92 13.63 -7.32
C ARG A 109 -20.46 12.19 -7.55
N PRO A 110 -21.20 11.17 -7.09
CA PRO A 110 -20.76 9.79 -7.14
C PRO A 110 -20.74 9.21 -8.55
N ILE A 111 -19.74 8.37 -8.85
CA ILE A 111 -19.57 7.71 -10.15
C ILE A 111 -19.58 6.19 -10.00
N ARG A 112 -18.77 5.65 -9.09
CA ARG A 112 -18.58 4.20 -8.96
C ARG A 112 -18.41 3.79 -7.51
N LYS A 113 -19.15 2.76 -7.08
CA LYS A 113 -18.91 2.01 -5.85
C LYS A 113 -18.26 0.65 -6.19
N ARG A 114 -17.49 0.10 -5.26
CA ARG A 114 -16.90 -1.25 -5.40
C ARG A 114 -17.61 -2.22 -4.46
N ARG A 115 -17.61 -3.50 -4.84
CA ARG A 115 -18.13 -4.61 -4.02
C ARG A 115 -17.41 -4.76 -2.67
N TYR A 116 -16.16 -4.31 -2.56
CA TYR A 116 -15.31 -4.37 -1.36
C TYR A 116 -15.19 -3.00 -0.70
N ALA A 117 -14.59 -2.97 0.50
CA ALA A 117 -14.55 -1.80 1.38
C ALA A 117 -13.20 -1.07 1.53
N TYR A 118 -12.33 -1.11 0.53
CA TYR A 118 -11.01 -0.48 0.67
C TYR A 118 -11.05 1.06 0.68
N SER A 119 -12.14 1.71 0.27
CA SER A 119 -12.25 3.18 0.45
C SER A 119 -12.31 3.53 1.93
N GLU A 120 -13.00 2.72 2.71
CA GLU A 120 -13.18 2.86 4.14
C GLU A 120 -11.88 2.64 4.91
N CYS A 121 -11.01 1.71 4.48
CA CYS A 121 -9.72 1.51 5.14
C CYS A 121 -8.81 2.74 4.99
N PHE A 122 -8.77 3.36 3.80
CA PHE A 122 -7.96 4.56 3.59
C PHE A 122 -8.55 5.80 4.27
N ALA A 123 -9.89 5.91 4.37
CA ALA A 123 -10.52 6.94 5.17
C ALA A 123 -10.26 6.75 6.67
N ALA A 124 -10.22 5.51 7.16
CA ALA A 124 -9.95 5.21 8.56
C ALA A 124 -8.57 5.71 8.98
N ILE A 125 -7.51 5.36 8.25
CA ILE A 125 -6.14 5.80 8.57
C ILE A 125 -5.99 7.32 8.42
N ALA A 126 -6.66 7.94 7.44
CA ALA A 126 -6.67 9.39 7.24
C ALA A 126 -7.24 10.14 8.45
N TYR A 127 -8.40 9.69 8.94
CA TYR A 127 -9.02 10.26 10.13
C TYR A 127 -8.22 9.95 11.40
N GLY A 128 -7.56 8.78 11.48
CA GLY A 128 -6.66 8.44 12.57
C GLY A 128 -5.52 9.45 12.71
N GLU A 129 -4.79 9.71 11.61
CA GLU A 129 -3.69 10.67 11.61
C GLU A 129 -4.13 12.09 11.96
N LEU A 130 -5.30 12.53 11.49
CA LEU A 130 -5.84 13.83 11.88
C LEU A 130 -6.27 13.91 13.34
N ALA A 131 -6.79 12.82 13.90
CA ALA A 131 -7.11 12.76 15.32
C ALA A 131 -5.84 12.92 16.16
N LEU A 132 -4.72 12.33 15.74
CA LEU A 132 -3.41 12.51 16.38
C LEU A 132 -2.88 13.95 16.20
N ALA A 133 -2.98 14.50 14.99
CA ALA A 133 -2.44 15.81 14.64
C ALA A 133 -3.16 16.97 15.35
N THR A 134 -4.48 16.86 15.50
CA THR A 134 -5.35 17.94 16.01
C THR A 134 -5.78 17.73 17.46
N GLY A 135 -5.80 16.48 17.94
CA GLY A 135 -6.41 16.11 19.23
C GLY A 135 -7.95 16.12 19.22
N GLU A 136 -8.60 16.35 18.07
CA GLU A 136 -10.05 16.47 18.00
C GLU A 136 -10.75 15.10 17.98
N ASN A 137 -11.70 14.91 18.91
CA ASN A 137 -12.36 13.61 19.10
C ASN A 137 -13.23 13.18 17.90
N HIS A 138 -13.76 14.13 17.13
CA HIS A 138 -14.63 13.82 16.01
C HIS A 138 -13.89 13.07 14.88
N TYR A 139 -12.58 13.30 14.70
CA TYR A 139 -11.77 12.53 13.76
C TYR A 139 -11.54 11.09 14.27
N ARG A 140 -11.29 10.91 15.57
CA ARG A 140 -11.18 9.59 16.20
C ARG A 140 -12.46 8.76 16.00
N GLU A 141 -13.62 9.35 16.22
CA GLU A 141 -14.91 8.69 16.02
C GLU A 141 -15.10 8.26 14.57
N ARG A 142 -14.75 9.13 13.60
CA ARG A 142 -14.81 8.82 12.17
C ARG A 142 -13.85 7.72 11.75
N ALA A 143 -12.63 7.71 12.30
CA ALA A 143 -11.65 6.66 12.04
C ALA A 143 -12.19 5.28 12.46
N ILE A 144 -12.74 5.20 13.67
CA ILE A 144 -13.37 3.99 14.21
C ILE A 144 -14.59 3.58 13.37
N GLN A 145 -15.45 4.54 13.00
CA GLN A 145 -16.62 4.27 12.16
C GLN A 145 -16.22 3.70 10.79
N ALA A 146 -15.22 4.30 10.12
CA ALA A 146 -14.73 3.84 8.84
C ALA A 146 -14.11 2.44 8.94
N PHE A 147 -13.29 2.18 9.96
CA PHE A 147 -12.72 0.86 10.21
C PHE A 147 -13.79 -0.19 10.46
N ASN A 148 -14.78 0.11 11.29
CA ASN A 148 -15.93 -0.77 11.55
C ASN A 148 -16.72 -1.04 10.27
N GLY A 149 -16.95 -0.02 9.43
CA GLY A 149 -17.58 -0.18 8.12
C GLY A 149 -16.78 -1.10 7.18
N PHE A 150 -15.44 -0.98 7.19
CA PHE A 150 -14.54 -1.84 6.43
C PHE A 150 -14.64 -3.31 6.87
N VAL A 151 -14.47 -3.60 8.17
CA VAL A 151 -14.49 -4.99 8.66
C VAL A 151 -15.89 -5.61 8.56
N ASN A 152 -16.95 -4.85 8.89
CA ASN A 152 -18.32 -5.35 8.84
C ASN A 152 -18.71 -5.75 7.41
N HIS A 153 -18.43 -4.88 6.43
CA HIS A 153 -18.78 -5.17 5.03
C HIS A 153 -18.05 -6.40 4.49
N ASN A 154 -16.74 -6.52 4.72
CA ASN A 154 -15.98 -7.66 4.20
C ASN A 154 -16.33 -9.00 4.86
N LEU A 155 -16.79 -8.99 6.12
CA LEU A 155 -17.17 -10.20 6.85
C LEU A 155 -18.61 -10.63 6.59
N ASN A 156 -19.52 -9.67 6.41
CA ASN A 156 -20.96 -9.92 6.48
C ASN A 156 -21.69 -9.63 5.15
N SER A 157 -21.00 -9.21 4.09
CA SER A 157 -21.58 -9.02 2.76
C SER A 157 -21.14 -10.11 1.79
N GLU A 158 -22.10 -10.83 1.21
CA GLU A 158 -21.84 -11.85 0.17
C GLU A 158 -21.02 -11.27 -1.00
N GLU A 159 -21.32 -10.03 -1.42
CA GLU A 159 -20.62 -9.33 -2.50
C GLU A 159 -19.14 -9.07 -2.18
N ALA A 160 -18.82 -8.86 -0.91
CA ALA A 160 -17.46 -8.60 -0.47
C ALA A 160 -16.68 -9.90 -0.28
N THR A 161 -17.32 -10.92 0.31
CA THR A 161 -16.69 -12.18 0.70
C THR A 161 -16.11 -12.94 -0.48
N SER A 162 -16.74 -12.94 -1.66
CA SER A 162 -16.16 -13.54 -2.87
C SER A 162 -16.25 -12.62 -4.10
N LYS A 163 -15.23 -12.72 -4.96
CA LYS A 163 -15.25 -12.12 -6.31
C LYS A 163 -16.22 -12.83 -7.26
N PHE A 164 -16.51 -14.10 -6.97
CA PHE A 164 -17.23 -15.00 -7.86
C PHE A 164 -18.52 -15.46 -7.18
N THR A 165 -19.46 -15.95 -7.99
CA THR A 165 -20.73 -16.47 -7.49
C THR A 165 -20.53 -17.76 -6.68
N VAL A 166 -21.62 -18.24 -6.08
CA VAL A 166 -21.66 -19.50 -5.30
C VAL A 166 -21.16 -20.73 -6.04
N THR A 167 -21.03 -20.68 -7.37
CA THR A 167 -20.48 -21.77 -8.19
C THR A 167 -18.97 -21.97 -7.96
N ARG A 168 -18.23 -20.91 -7.60
CA ARG A 168 -16.80 -20.98 -7.30
C ARG A 168 -16.45 -19.96 -6.23
N PRO A 169 -16.87 -20.17 -4.97
CA PRO A 169 -16.60 -19.21 -3.92
C PRO A 169 -15.10 -19.19 -3.61
N THR A 170 -14.59 -18.00 -3.35
CA THR A 170 -13.16 -17.74 -3.12
C THR A 170 -12.93 -16.84 -1.94
N ARG A 171 -11.75 -16.94 -1.35
CA ARG A 171 -11.18 -15.99 -0.39
C ARG A 171 -10.01 -15.26 -1.03
N GLY A 172 -9.90 -13.96 -0.77
CA GLY A 172 -8.78 -13.14 -1.22
C GLY A 172 -7.91 -12.68 -0.05
N MET A 173 -6.60 -12.64 -0.25
CA MET A 173 -5.62 -12.21 0.76
C MET A 173 -5.74 -10.72 1.10
N GLY A 174 -6.26 -9.90 0.18
CA GLY A 174 -6.31 -8.45 0.36
C GLY A 174 -7.12 -7.99 1.58
N PHE A 175 -8.20 -8.70 1.98
CA PHE A 175 -8.96 -8.30 3.17
C PHE A 175 -8.16 -8.48 4.48
N PRO A 176 -7.62 -9.66 4.82
CA PRO A 176 -6.80 -9.80 6.01
C PRO A 176 -5.55 -8.91 5.94
N MET A 177 -4.90 -8.79 4.78
CA MET A 177 -3.73 -7.91 4.63
C MET A 177 -4.05 -6.44 4.97
N MET A 178 -5.11 -5.87 4.38
CA MET A 178 -5.50 -4.49 4.65
C MET A 178 -6.03 -4.29 6.08
N THR A 179 -6.59 -5.34 6.70
CA THR A 179 -6.98 -5.30 8.12
C THR A 179 -5.77 -5.15 9.02
N ILE A 180 -4.66 -5.86 8.75
CA ILE A 180 -3.41 -5.72 9.50
C ILE A 180 -2.91 -4.27 9.42
N ALA A 181 -2.70 -3.77 8.19
CA ALA A 181 -2.17 -2.42 8.00
C ALA A 181 -3.04 -1.34 8.65
N THR A 182 -4.36 -1.40 8.44
CA THR A 182 -5.28 -0.39 8.99
C THR A 182 -5.33 -0.45 10.51
N ALA A 183 -5.35 -1.64 11.11
CA ALA A 183 -5.35 -1.79 12.56
C ALA A 183 -4.02 -1.32 13.19
N GLN A 184 -2.88 -1.55 12.53
CA GLN A 184 -1.58 -1.03 12.98
C GLN A 184 -1.57 0.50 13.01
N GLU A 185 -1.98 1.14 11.92
CA GLU A 185 -2.07 2.61 11.81
C GLU A 185 -3.02 3.21 12.86
N LEU A 186 -4.18 2.58 13.09
CA LEU A 186 -5.14 3.06 14.09
C LEU A 186 -4.70 2.77 15.53
N ARG A 187 -3.95 1.69 15.77
CA ARG A 187 -3.32 1.44 17.08
C ARG A 187 -2.33 2.56 17.41
N GLN A 188 -1.52 2.96 16.44
CA GLN A 188 -0.52 4.02 16.61
C GLN A 188 -1.16 5.40 16.77
N SER A 189 -2.08 5.77 15.88
CA SER A 189 -2.64 7.13 15.84
C SER A 189 -3.69 7.38 16.92
N ILE A 190 -4.55 6.39 17.21
CA ILE A 190 -5.68 6.57 18.12
C ILE A 190 -5.77 5.51 19.23
N GLY A 191 -4.82 4.59 19.36
CA GLY A 191 -4.89 3.56 20.40
C GLY A 191 -6.15 2.68 20.28
N LEU A 192 -6.49 2.25 19.05
CA LEU A 192 -7.66 1.43 18.78
C LEU A 192 -7.71 0.19 19.71
N PRO A 193 -8.74 0.05 20.58
CA PRO A 193 -8.74 -0.95 21.67
C PRO A 193 -8.63 -2.43 21.26
N ASP A 194 -9.12 -2.78 20.05
CA ASP A 194 -9.16 -4.16 19.55
C ASP A 194 -8.17 -4.41 18.39
N ALA A 195 -7.19 -3.51 18.18
CA ALA A 195 -6.27 -3.62 17.05
C ALA A 195 -5.55 -4.97 16.99
N ASP A 196 -4.96 -5.40 18.12
CA ASP A 196 -4.19 -6.65 18.20
C ASP A 196 -5.05 -7.86 17.84
N ARG A 197 -6.31 -7.90 18.31
CA ARG A 197 -7.25 -8.98 17.96
C ARG A 197 -7.51 -9.04 16.46
N TRP A 198 -7.68 -7.88 15.81
CA TRP A 198 -7.89 -7.80 14.37
C TRP A 198 -6.66 -8.22 13.57
N ILE A 199 -5.47 -7.85 14.06
CA ILE A 199 -4.20 -8.24 13.46
C ILE A 199 -4.01 -9.76 13.60
N ASP A 200 -4.16 -10.32 14.81
CA ASP A 200 -3.99 -11.75 15.09
C ASP A 200 -4.91 -12.62 14.22
N ARG A 201 -6.20 -12.25 14.14
CA ARG A 201 -7.17 -12.94 13.27
C ARG A 201 -6.72 -12.94 11.80
N SER A 202 -6.19 -11.81 11.34
CA SER A 202 -5.81 -11.63 9.94
C SER A 202 -4.53 -12.39 9.60
N VAL A 203 -3.53 -12.37 10.49
CA VAL A 203 -2.32 -13.19 10.38
C VAL A 203 -2.68 -14.68 10.38
N ALA A 204 -3.57 -15.12 11.29
CA ALA A 204 -4.04 -16.50 11.32
C ALA A 204 -4.72 -16.89 10.01
N THR A 205 -5.58 -16.02 9.45
CA THR A 205 -6.22 -16.24 8.15
C THR A 205 -5.20 -16.40 7.01
N ILE A 206 -4.15 -15.57 6.98
CA ILE A 206 -3.09 -15.66 5.97
C ILE A 206 -2.31 -16.98 6.12
N ARG A 207 -1.90 -17.31 7.35
CA ARG A 207 -1.16 -18.55 7.64
C ARG A 207 -1.94 -19.81 7.29
N GLU A 208 -3.23 -19.85 7.64
CA GLU A 208 -4.09 -21.02 7.43
C GLU A 208 -4.43 -21.22 5.94
N PHE A 209 -4.89 -20.16 5.27
CA PHE A 209 -5.49 -20.32 3.95
C PHE A 209 -4.56 -19.96 2.79
N HIS A 210 -3.67 -18.97 2.97
CA HIS A 210 -2.92 -18.38 1.86
C HIS A 210 -1.47 -18.87 1.76
N LEU A 211 -0.86 -19.34 2.85
CA LEU A 211 0.46 -19.96 2.80
C LEU A 211 0.38 -21.42 2.36
N LYS A 212 1.18 -21.79 1.36
CA LYS A 212 1.33 -23.16 0.84
C LYS A 212 2.79 -23.57 0.96
N ALA A 213 3.14 -24.11 2.12
CA ALA A 213 4.54 -24.43 2.46
C ALA A 213 5.12 -25.55 1.59
N ASP A 214 4.28 -26.50 1.17
CA ASP A 214 4.62 -27.60 0.27
C ASP A 214 5.12 -27.13 -1.10
N ILE A 215 4.59 -26.01 -1.60
CA ILE A 215 5.00 -25.39 -2.87
C ILE A 215 5.69 -24.04 -2.69
N GLN A 216 6.02 -23.64 -1.46
CA GLN A 216 6.66 -22.37 -1.14
C GLN A 216 5.98 -21.17 -1.83
N CYS A 217 4.70 -20.96 -1.53
CA CYS A 217 3.87 -19.98 -2.21
C CYS A 217 2.94 -19.23 -1.24
N VAL A 218 2.75 -17.94 -1.53
CA VAL A 218 1.70 -17.11 -0.91
C VAL A 218 0.63 -16.85 -1.96
N MET A 219 -0.57 -17.38 -1.74
CA MET A 219 -1.67 -17.36 -2.70
C MET A 219 -2.48 -16.06 -2.61
N GLU A 220 -2.76 -15.42 -3.74
CA GLU A 220 -3.67 -14.27 -3.80
C GLU A 220 -5.13 -14.65 -3.51
N THR A 221 -5.57 -15.70 -4.20
CA THR A 221 -6.95 -16.19 -4.16
C THR A 221 -6.92 -17.69 -3.93
N VAL A 222 -7.76 -18.16 -3.01
CA VAL A 222 -7.92 -19.59 -2.69
C VAL A 222 -9.39 -19.94 -2.61
N GLY A 223 -9.72 -21.22 -2.64
CA GLY A 223 -11.06 -21.68 -2.31
C GLY A 223 -11.42 -21.41 -0.85
N VAL A 224 -12.68 -21.66 -0.49
CA VAL A 224 -13.21 -21.38 0.86
C VAL A 224 -12.49 -22.12 1.99
N ASP A 225 -11.83 -23.23 1.68
CA ASP A 225 -11.08 -24.05 2.65
C ASP A 225 -9.57 -23.92 2.44
N GLY A 226 -9.13 -22.91 1.67
CA GLY A 226 -7.71 -22.67 1.39
C GLY A 226 -7.13 -23.56 0.29
N GLN A 227 -7.94 -24.35 -0.42
CA GLN A 227 -7.46 -25.14 -1.55
C GLN A 227 -7.04 -24.24 -2.72
N ILE A 228 -6.01 -24.66 -3.45
CA ILE A 228 -5.64 -24.04 -4.72
C ILE A 228 -6.74 -24.36 -5.73
N LEU A 229 -7.23 -23.33 -6.43
CA LEU A 229 -8.21 -23.50 -7.49
C LEU A 229 -7.48 -23.56 -8.82
N ASP A 230 -7.58 -24.69 -9.52
CA ASP A 230 -6.96 -24.86 -10.83
C ASP A 230 -7.74 -24.10 -11.93
N HIS A 231 -7.57 -22.79 -11.92
CA HIS A 231 -8.18 -21.80 -12.80
C HIS A 231 -7.28 -20.57 -12.85
N PHE A 232 -7.34 -19.76 -13.91
CA PHE A 232 -6.52 -18.54 -14.02
C PHE A 232 -6.58 -17.69 -12.74
N ASP A 233 -7.77 -17.30 -12.28
CA ASP A 233 -7.92 -16.51 -11.05
C ASP A 233 -7.33 -17.14 -9.77
N GLY A 234 -7.32 -18.48 -9.70
CA GLY A 234 -6.82 -19.22 -8.54
C GLY A 234 -5.31 -19.49 -8.59
N ARG A 235 -4.71 -19.43 -9.78
CA ARG A 235 -3.27 -19.60 -10.00
C ARG A 235 -2.53 -18.28 -10.20
N THR A 236 -3.23 -17.18 -10.53
CA THR A 236 -2.61 -15.86 -10.63
C THR A 236 -2.14 -15.40 -9.26
N LEU A 237 -0.84 -15.14 -9.15
CA LEU A 237 -0.16 -14.58 -7.99
C LEU A 237 0.21 -13.13 -8.27
N ASN A 238 0.20 -12.30 -7.23
CA ASN A 238 0.78 -10.97 -7.25
C ASN A 238 1.97 -10.93 -6.28
N PRO A 239 3.22 -11.04 -6.77
CA PRO A 239 4.39 -11.04 -5.89
C PRO A 239 4.49 -9.78 -5.04
N GLY A 240 4.21 -8.60 -5.61
CA GLY A 240 4.24 -7.33 -4.89
C GLY A 240 3.29 -7.29 -3.69
N HIS A 241 2.06 -7.79 -3.86
CA HIS A 241 1.03 -7.79 -2.81
C HIS A 241 1.40 -8.74 -1.66
N ALA A 242 1.93 -9.92 -1.99
CA ALA A 242 2.40 -10.85 -0.97
C ALA A 242 3.66 -10.35 -0.24
N ILE A 243 4.55 -9.63 -0.93
CA ILE A 243 5.71 -8.95 -0.34
C ILE A 243 5.26 -7.77 0.55
N GLU A 244 4.22 -7.04 0.16
CA GLU A 244 3.60 -6.02 1.03
C GLU A 244 3.06 -6.64 2.33
N GLY A 245 2.27 -7.70 2.20
CA GLY A 245 1.78 -8.45 3.35
C GLY A 245 2.89 -9.02 4.23
N ALA A 246 4.01 -9.45 3.62
CA ALA A 246 5.17 -9.95 4.35
C ALA A 246 5.72 -8.90 5.32
N TRP A 247 5.94 -7.67 4.85
CA TRP A 247 6.52 -6.63 5.71
C TRP A 247 5.53 -6.08 6.74
N PHE A 248 4.22 -6.07 6.46
CA PHE A 248 3.22 -5.76 7.50
C PHE A 248 3.31 -6.74 8.68
N ILE A 249 3.49 -8.03 8.41
CA ILE A 249 3.63 -9.06 9.44
C ILE A 249 4.99 -8.94 10.16
N MET A 250 6.09 -8.69 9.43
CA MET A 250 7.39 -8.43 10.06
C MET A 250 7.36 -7.22 10.98
N TRP A 251 6.71 -6.13 10.54
CA TRP A 251 6.55 -4.92 11.33
C TRP A 251 5.76 -5.19 12.61
N GLU A 252 4.69 -5.99 12.53
CA GLU A 252 3.99 -6.43 13.73
C GLU A 252 4.88 -7.22 14.70
N GLY A 253 5.67 -8.15 14.15
CA GLY A 253 6.63 -8.92 14.92
C GLY A 253 7.65 -8.05 15.64
N HIS A 254 8.18 -7.02 14.96
CA HIS A 254 9.07 -6.04 15.58
C HIS A 254 8.38 -5.28 16.73
N LEU A 255 7.18 -4.73 16.49
CA LEU A 255 6.46 -3.94 17.50
C LEU A 255 6.12 -4.75 18.76
N ARG A 256 5.90 -6.06 18.62
CA ARG A 256 5.53 -6.96 19.73
C ARG A 256 6.70 -7.76 20.30
N GLY A 257 7.89 -7.69 19.69
CA GLY A 257 9.00 -8.59 20.01
C GLY A 257 8.67 -10.07 19.73
N ASP A 258 7.82 -10.35 18.72
CA ASP A 258 7.38 -11.68 18.35
C ASP A 258 8.15 -12.20 17.13
N THR A 259 9.14 -13.05 17.39
CA THR A 259 9.97 -13.67 16.35
C THR A 259 9.17 -14.56 15.39
N SER A 260 8.08 -15.19 15.82
CA SER A 260 7.27 -16.04 14.95
C SER A 260 6.62 -15.24 13.81
N LEU A 261 6.20 -14.01 14.10
CA LEU A 261 5.68 -13.09 13.07
C LEU A 261 6.79 -12.66 12.11
N ILE A 262 7.97 -12.31 12.63
CA ILE A 262 9.15 -11.96 11.81
C ILE A 262 9.50 -13.12 10.86
N GLU A 263 9.57 -14.35 11.37
CA GLU A 263 9.84 -15.56 10.59
C GLU A 263 8.79 -15.79 9.50
N THR A 264 7.51 -15.57 9.82
CA THR A 264 6.41 -15.70 8.84
C THR A 264 6.56 -14.70 7.70
N GLY A 265 6.80 -13.43 8.02
CA GLY A 265 7.01 -12.41 7.00
C GLY A 265 8.28 -12.66 6.17
N CYS A 266 9.38 -13.07 6.79
CA CYS A 266 10.60 -13.47 6.09
C CYS A 266 10.37 -14.66 5.15
N GLN A 267 9.55 -15.64 5.55
CA GLN A 267 9.18 -16.78 4.72
C GLN A 267 8.35 -16.34 3.51
N MET A 268 7.34 -15.50 3.71
CA MET A 268 6.54 -14.92 2.62
C MET A 268 7.41 -14.15 1.62
N LEU A 269 8.31 -13.30 2.12
CA LEU A 269 9.24 -12.53 1.30
C LEU A 269 10.12 -13.46 0.45
N ARG A 270 10.78 -14.46 1.06
CA ARG A 270 11.66 -15.39 0.31
C ARG A 270 10.90 -16.13 -0.79
N TRP A 271 9.74 -16.68 -0.48
CA TRP A 271 8.92 -17.42 -1.46
C TRP A 271 8.50 -16.56 -2.64
N MET A 272 8.10 -15.32 -2.37
CA MET A 272 7.56 -14.44 -3.41
C MET A 272 8.64 -13.65 -4.14
N TRP A 273 9.81 -13.44 -3.52
CA TRP A 273 10.99 -12.94 -4.22
C TRP A 273 11.43 -13.91 -5.32
N GLN A 274 11.55 -15.21 -5.00
CA GLN A 274 11.98 -16.24 -5.96
C GLN A 274 11.02 -16.36 -7.16
N ARG A 275 9.73 -16.08 -6.94
CA ARG A 275 8.69 -16.15 -7.98
C ARG A 275 8.53 -14.83 -8.74
N GLY A 276 8.74 -13.70 -8.07
CA GLY A 276 8.44 -12.38 -8.59
C GLY A 276 9.61 -11.65 -9.23
N TRP A 277 10.83 -11.89 -8.76
CA TRP A 277 12.01 -11.21 -9.32
C TRP A 277 12.32 -11.75 -10.72
N ASP A 278 12.36 -10.85 -11.71
CA ASP A 278 12.69 -11.21 -13.08
C ASP A 278 14.19 -11.39 -13.24
N GLN A 279 14.62 -12.63 -13.40
CA GLN A 279 16.05 -12.97 -13.56
C GLN A 279 16.66 -12.43 -14.86
N GLN A 280 15.83 -12.04 -15.85
CA GLN A 280 16.31 -11.54 -17.14
C GLN A 280 16.47 -10.01 -17.15
N HIS A 281 15.48 -9.27 -16.66
CA HIS A 281 15.45 -7.81 -16.74
C HIS A 281 15.52 -7.09 -15.39
N GLY A 282 15.53 -7.84 -14.28
CA GLY A 282 15.39 -7.27 -12.94
C GLY A 282 13.99 -6.74 -12.65
N GLY A 283 13.76 -6.33 -11.41
CA GLY A 283 12.48 -5.82 -10.96
C GLY A 283 11.41 -6.91 -10.79
N ILE A 284 10.45 -6.62 -9.91
CA ILE A 284 9.35 -7.51 -9.59
C ILE A 284 8.31 -7.48 -10.71
N LEU A 285 7.99 -8.66 -11.26
CA LEU A 285 6.89 -8.87 -12.20
C LEU A 285 5.55 -8.59 -11.52
N TYR A 286 4.59 -8.06 -12.27
CA TYR A 286 3.31 -7.68 -11.68
C TYR A 286 2.44 -8.89 -11.32
N PHE A 287 2.35 -9.86 -12.21
CA PHE A 287 1.65 -11.13 -11.99
C PHE A 287 2.44 -12.32 -12.52
N VAL A 288 2.35 -13.44 -11.82
CA VAL A 288 2.95 -14.74 -12.20
C VAL A 288 1.95 -15.87 -11.92
N ASP A 289 2.13 -17.03 -12.53
CA ASP A 289 1.31 -18.22 -12.27
C ASP A 289 2.00 -19.14 -11.25
N VAL A 290 1.24 -19.76 -10.35
CA VAL A 290 1.72 -20.70 -9.32
C VAL A 290 2.64 -21.78 -9.89
N TYR A 291 2.31 -22.33 -11.06
CA TYR A 291 3.01 -23.43 -11.72
C TYR A 291 3.86 -22.97 -12.93
N GLY A 292 4.04 -21.66 -13.12
CA GLY A 292 4.81 -21.11 -14.23
C GLY A 292 4.09 -21.22 -15.58
N LEU A 293 2.77 -21.38 -15.60
CA LEU A 293 1.96 -21.33 -16.81
C LEU A 293 1.78 -19.88 -17.30
N PRO A 294 1.34 -19.67 -18.56
CA PRO A 294 0.96 -18.33 -19.02
C PRO A 294 -0.16 -17.71 -18.16
N VAL A 295 0.01 -16.43 -17.82
CA VAL A 295 -0.95 -15.62 -17.06
C VAL A 295 -1.96 -14.97 -18.03
N GLN A 296 -3.22 -14.80 -17.60
CA GLN A 296 -4.28 -14.25 -18.44
C GLN A 296 -4.14 -12.73 -18.64
N GLU A 297 -3.66 -12.02 -17.62
CA GLU A 297 -3.40 -10.58 -17.68
C GLU A 297 -2.27 -10.28 -18.66
N TYR A 298 -2.58 -9.64 -19.80
CA TYR A 298 -1.58 -9.34 -20.83
C TYR A 298 -0.50 -8.32 -20.41
N TRP A 299 -0.66 -7.69 -19.25
CA TRP A 299 0.32 -6.79 -18.61
C TRP A 299 1.07 -7.46 -17.44
N HIS A 300 0.98 -8.79 -17.30
CA HIS A 300 1.51 -9.53 -16.14
C HIS A 300 3.01 -9.29 -15.89
N ASP A 301 3.79 -9.05 -16.93
CA ASP A 301 5.25 -8.90 -16.84
C ASP A 301 5.73 -7.45 -16.74
N MET A 302 4.81 -6.49 -16.80
CA MET A 302 5.11 -5.07 -16.62
C MET A 302 5.67 -4.79 -15.23
N LYS A 303 6.44 -3.71 -15.12
CA LYS A 303 7.04 -3.26 -13.86
C LYS A 303 6.26 -2.06 -13.37
N PHE A 304 5.35 -2.32 -12.44
CA PHE A 304 4.60 -1.27 -11.74
C PHE A 304 5.48 -0.70 -10.64
N TRP A 305 5.29 0.58 -10.28
CA TRP A 305 6.10 1.25 -9.24
C TRP A 305 5.90 0.63 -7.85
N TRP A 306 4.65 0.35 -7.46
CA TRP A 306 4.31 -0.01 -6.09
C TRP A 306 4.87 -1.37 -5.65
N PRO A 307 4.85 -2.47 -6.45
CA PRO A 307 5.48 -3.74 -6.04
C PRO A 307 6.96 -3.56 -5.71
N GLN A 308 7.62 -2.62 -6.38
CA GLN A 308 9.03 -2.34 -6.14
C GLN A 308 9.22 -1.55 -4.85
N ASN A 309 8.36 -0.54 -4.59
CA ASN A 309 8.38 0.20 -3.33
C ASN A 309 8.18 -0.73 -2.12
N GLU A 310 7.23 -1.67 -2.22
CA GLU A 310 7.00 -2.65 -1.15
C GLU A 310 8.15 -3.64 -1.00
N SER A 311 8.82 -3.98 -2.10
CA SER A 311 9.99 -4.86 -2.06
C SER A 311 11.22 -4.18 -1.45
N ILE A 312 11.39 -2.87 -1.65
CA ILE A 312 12.40 -2.08 -0.94
C ILE A 312 12.13 -2.15 0.57
N LEU A 313 10.89 -1.89 1.01
CA LEU A 313 10.53 -1.94 2.43
C LEU A 313 10.73 -3.33 3.01
N ALA A 314 10.23 -4.37 2.35
CA ALA A 314 10.30 -5.73 2.87
C ALA A 314 11.75 -6.22 3.02
N THR A 315 12.57 -6.02 1.99
CA THR A 315 13.99 -6.45 2.02
C THR A 315 14.81 -5.64 3.01
N LEU A 316 14.56 -4.33 3.13
CA LEU A 316 15.21 -3.50 4.14
C LEU A 316 14.84 -3.94 5.55
N LEU A 317 13.54 -4.08 5.83
CA LEU A 317 13.05 -4.47 7.15
C LEU A 317 13.55 -5.86 7.54
N ALA A 318 13.51 -6.83 6.62
CA ALA A 318 14.03 -8.17 6.86
C ALA A 318 15.52 -8.14 7.20
N HIS A 319 16.34 -7.37 6.48
CA HIS A 319 17.76 -7.22 6.80
C HIS A 319 17.97 -6.59 8.17
N LEU A 320 17.23 -5.53 8.49
CA LEU A 320 17.34 -4.85 9.78
C LEU A 320 16.94 -5.78 10.93
N LEU A 321 15.85 -6.55 10.81
CA LEU A 321 15.36 -7.41 11.90
C LEU A 321 16.18 -8.70 12.11
N THR A 322 16.83 -9.22 11.05
CA THR A 322 17.49 -10.54 11.10
C THR A 322 19.01 -10.47 11.02
N GLY A 323 19.56 -9.39 10.46
CA GLY A 323 20.98 -9.29 10.12
C GLY A 323 21.43 -10.19 8.97
N GLU A 324 20.53 -10.93 8.30
CA GLU A 324 20.90 -11.85 7.22
C GLU A 324 21.38 -11.10 5.97
N ASP A 325 22.51 -11.55 5.40
CA ASP A 325 23.15 -10.94 4.23
C ASP A 325 22.33 -11.12 2.93
N GLU A 326 21.47 -12.14 2.85
CA GLU A 326 20.61 -12.35 1.68
C GLU A 326 19.67 -11.16 1.46
N TYR A 327 19.02 -10.68 2.53
CA TYR A 327 18.11 -9.53 2.44
C TYR A 327 18.85 -8.23 2.13
N ALA A 328 20.09 -8.04 2.60
CA ALA A 328 20.91 -6.89 2.21
C ALA A 328 21.19 -6.89 0.70
N LYS A 329 21.51 -8.06 0.12
CA LYS A 329 21.75 -8.21 -1.31
C LYS A 329 20.48 -7.96 -2.11
N TRP A 330 19.34 -8.46 -1.67
CA TRP A 330 18.06 -8.22 -2.32
C TRP A 330 17.64 -6.76 -2.24
N HIS A 331 17.83 -6.11 -1.08
CA HIS A 331 17.58 -4.68 -0.93
C HIS A 331 18.44 -3.87 -1.91
N GLN A 332 19.74 -4.17 -2.01
CA GLN A 332 20.61 -3.49 -2.97
C GLN A 332 20.12 -3.69 -4.41
N GLN A 333 19.74 -4.91 -4.80
CA GLN A 333 19.24 -5.21 -6.15
C GLN A 333 17.97 -4.43 -6.48
N ILE A 334 16.95 -4.46 -5.61
CA ILE A 334 15.69 -3.74 -5.87
C ILE A 334 15.90 -2.23 -5.81
N HIS A 335 16.72 -1.72 -4.87
CA HIS A 335 17.04 -0.31 -4.76
C HIS A 335 17.71 0.21 -6.04
N ASP A 336 18.82 -0.39 -6.44
CA ASP A 336 19.58 0.07 -7.61
C ASP A 336 18.75 0.01 -8.87
N TRP A 337 18.02 -1.10 -9.06
CA TRP A 337 17.18 -1.26 -10.24
C TRP A 337 16.06 -0.22 -10.27
N THR A 338 15.34 0.00 -9.18
CA THR A 338 14.22 0.97 -9.17
C THR A 338 14.67 2.40 -9.37
N TYR A 339 15.73 2.83 -8.66
CA TYR A 339 16.25 4.19 -8.78
C TYR A 339 16.94 4.46 -10.12
N THR A 340 17.27 3.42 -10.89
CA THR A 340 17.73 3.57 -12.27
C THR A 340 16.57 3.79 -13.26
N HIS A 341 15.38 3.22 -13.01
CA HIS A 341 14.34 3.12 -14.03
C HIS A 341 13.08 3.98 -13.78
N PHE A 342 12.73 4.25 -12.53
CA PHE A 342 11.48 4.94 -12.20
C PHE A 342 11.57 6.46 -12.00
N PRO A 343 12.62 7.02 -11.35
CA PRO A 343 12.69 8.44 -11.10
C PRO A 343 12.63 9.27 -12.38
N ASP A 344 11.79 10.29 -12.37
CA ASP A 344 11.83 11.33 -13.39
C ASP A 344 12.66 12.51 -12.89
N HIS A 345 13.89 12.62 -13.39
CA HIS A 345 14.79 13.69 -13.01
C HIS A 345 14.42 15.06 -13.59
N GLU A 346 13.48 15.12 -14.53
CA GLU A 346 13.05 16.39 -15.17
C GLU A 346 11.91 17.07 -14.39
N HIS A 347 10.81 16.35 -14.11
CA HIS A 347 9.63 16.92 -13.46
C HIS A 347 9.40 16.42 -12.02
N GLY A 348 10.23 15.49 -11.55
CA GLY A 348 10.13 14.91 -10.21
C GLY A 348 9.08 13.81 -10.08
N GLU A 349 9.04 13.17 -8.92
CA GLU A 349 8.29 11.91 -8.71
C GLU A 349 8.83 10.76 -9.59
N TRP A 350 8.21 9.59 -9.48
CA TRP A 350 8.44 8.42 -10.31
C TRP A 350 7.37 8.28 -11.39
N PHE A 351 7.77 7.70 -12.51
CA PHE A 351 6.80 7.08 -13.42
C PHE A 351 6.04 5.95 -12.72
N GLY A 352 4.86 5.61 -13.22
CA GLY A 352 4.07 4.50 -12.66
C GLY A 352 4.35 3.14 -13.27
N TYR A 353 4.66 3.12 -14.57
CA TYR A 353 4.48 1.91 -15.38
C TYR A 353 5.58 1.79 -16.41
N LEU A 354 6.34 0.69 -16.31
CA LEU A 354 7.38 0.33 -17.27
C LEU A 354 7.02 -1.00 -17.95
N HIS A 355 7.53 -1.17 -19.17
CA HIS A 355 7.57 -2.47 -19.83
C HIS A 355 8.48 -3.43 -19.05
N ARG A 356 8.42 -4.72 -19.39
CA ARG A 356 9.21 -5.76 -18.72
C ARG A 356 10.72 -5.47 -18.72
N ASP A 357 11.23 -4.87 -19.81
CA ASP A 357 12.64 -4.54 -19.98
C ASP A 357 13.08 -3.28 -19.21
N GLY A 358 12.16 -2.62 -18.49
CA GLY A 358 12.42 -1.38 -17.77
C GLY A 358 12.25 -0.11 -18.59
N SER A 359 11.91 -0.20 -19.89
CA SER A 359 11.58 0.97 -20.69
C SER A 359 10.23 1.58 -20.29
N LEU A 360 10.10 2.91 -20.44
CA LEU A 360 8.90 3.63 -20.04
C LEU A 360 7.69 3.19 -20.85
N SER A 361 6.61 2.78 -20.18
CA SER A 361 5.35 2.39 -20.83
C SER A 361 4.31 3.51 -20.80
N SER A 362 4.29 4.31 -19.73
CA SER A 362 3.34 5.40 -19.56
C SER A 362 3.99 6.55 -18.81
N GLU A 363 3.85 7.75 -19.36
CA GLU A 363 4.40 8.99 -18.81
C GLU A 363 3.57 9.54 -17.62
N LEU A 364 2.46 8.89 -17.27
CA LEU A 364 1.57 9.34 -16.20
C LEU A 364 2.25 9.29 -14.83
N LYS A 365 2.20 10.41 -14.11
CA LYS A 365 2.68 10.53 -12.73
C LYS A 365 1.63 10.08 -11.71
N GLY A 366 0.37 10.10 -12.08
CA GLY A 366 -0.67 9.50 -11.28
C GLY A 366 -1.94 9.17 -12.06
N THR A 367 -2.82 8.41 -11.43
CA THR A 367 -4.08 7.91 -12.00
C THR A 367 -5.12 7.75 -10.88
N LEU A 368 -6.25 7.08 -11.15
CA LEU A 368 -7.13 6.59 -10.08
C LEU A 368 -6.46 5.57 -9.15
N TRP A 369 -5.32 4.99 -9.55
CA TRP A 369 -4.61 3.91 -8.84
C TRP A 369 -3.23 4.32 -8.31
N LYS A 370 -2.54 5.25 -9.00
CA LYS A 370 -1.27 5.86 -8.56
C LYS A 370 -1.50 7.26 -7.99
N GLY A 371 -0.93 7.53 -6.82
CA GLY A 371 -1.09 8.76 -6.07
C GLY A 371 -0.03 8.86 -4.99
N PRO A 372 -0.06 9.91 -4.15
CA PRO A 372 0.93 10.13 -3.10
C PRO A 372 0.74 9.15 -1.95
N PHE A 373 1.21 7.91 -2.13
CA PHE A 373 1.13 6.86 -1.13
C PHE A 373 2.35 5.94 -1.14
N HIS A 374 2.42 4.96 -2.06
CA HIS A 374 3.44 3.92 -2.02
C HIS A 374 4.88 4.47 -2.08
N LEU A 375 5.17 5.39 -3.01
CA LEU A 375 6.48 6.02 -3.11
C LEU A 375 6.83 6.85 -1.86
N PRO A 376 6.05 7.87 -1.47
CA PRO A 376 6.40 8.69 -0.32
C PRO A 376 6.37 7.90 1.00
N ARG A 377 5.47 6.90 1.16
CA ARG A 377 5.49 5.98 2.31
C ARG A 377 6.78 5.18 2.33
N MET A 378 7.20 4.60 1.21
CA MET A 378 8.44 3.84 1.14
C MET A 378 9.64 4.71 1.51
N GLN A 379 9.75 5.91 0.93
CA GLN A 379 10.83 6.83 1.23
C GLN A 379 10.84 7.22 2.72
N TYR A 380 9.67 7.57 3.26
CA TYR A 380 9.53 7.92 4.68
C TYR A 380 9.93 6.75 5.58
N MET A 381 9.32 5.58 5.41
CA MET A 381 9.57 4.43 6.29
C MET A 381 11.02 3.94 6.19
N ALA A 382 11.56 3.80 4.98
CA ALA A 382 12.95 3.39 4.78
C ALA A 382 13.93 4.38 5.42
N TRP A 383 13.70 5.69 5.26
CA TRP A 383 14.48 6.72 5.94
C TRP A 383 14.44 6.56 7.46
N ARG A 384 13.24 6.45 8.06
CA ARG A 384 13.08 6.37 9.52
C ARG A 384 13.65 5.08 10.11
N TRP A 385 13.53 3.96 9.41
CA TRP A 385 14.12 2.69 9.84
C TRP A 385 15.65 2.73 9.83
N LEU A 386 16.25 3.36 8.81
CA LEU A 386 17.71 3.51 8.74
C LEU A 386 18.26 4.50 9.79
N GLU A 387 17.47 5.51 10.20
CA GLU A 387 17.88 6.44 11.26
C GLU A 387 17.79 5.83 12.65
N LYS A 388 16.70 5.12 12.97
CA LYS A 388 16.43 4.65 14.33
C LYS A 388 17.32 3.49 14.77
N ASP A 389 17.92 2.77 13.82
CA ASP A 389 18.58 1.48 14.02
C ASP A 389 17.66 0.51 14.76
N LEU A 390 16.81 -0.21 14.02
CA LEU A 390 15.77 -1.08 14.59
C LEU A 390 16.30 -2.30 15.39
N VAL A 391 17.61 -2.35 15.67
CA VAL A 391 18.34 -3.41 16.41
C VAL A 391 19.04 -2.83 17.62
#